data_AF-A0A8K1CDE4-F1
#
_entry.id   AF-A0A8K1CDE4-F1
#
_cell.length_a   1.000
_cell.length_b   1.000
_cell.length_c   1.000
_cell.angle_alpha   90.00
_cell.angle_beta   90.00
_cell.angle_gamma   90.00
#
_symmetry.space_group_name_H-M   'P 1'
#
loop_
_entity.id
_entity.type
_entity.pdbx_description
1 polymer ?
#
loop_
_entity_poly.entity_id
_entity_poly.type
_entity_poly.pdbx_seq_one_letter_code
_entity_poly.pdbx_strand_id
1 'polypeptide(L)'
;MDYELDRAQDAALNATNKERGPSLPEMVSTILSIVKNNPAAKTKGFFIMIEGSRIDHAGHANDAGTMAQEAIAFDEAVGLVKDFVSTTKNVGLVSQLTMARAE
;
A
#
# COMPACT_ATOMS: atom_id res chain seq x y z
N MET A 1 5.42 -2.12 -10.26
CA MET A 1 4.68 -0.85 -10.11
C MET A 1 5.67 0.28 -10.05
N ASP A 2 5.33 1.45 -10.58
CA ASP A 2 6.20 2.65 -10.54
C ASP A 2 6.42 3.13 -9.09
N TYR A 3 7.28 4.12 -8.86
CA TYR A 3 7.29 4.80 -7.55
C TYR A 3 6.06 5.69 -7.40
N GLU A 4 5.68 6.04 -6.17
CA GLU A 4 4.61 7.00 -5.87
C GLU A 4 4.94 8.38 -6.43
N LEU A 5 6.21 8.77 -6.42
CA LEU A 5 6.67 10.00 -7.04
C LEU A 5 6.42 10.00 -8.55
N ASP A 6 6.75 8.91 -9.24
CA ASP A 6 6.51 8.78 -10.69
C ASP A 6 5.01 8.83 -10.99
N ARG A 7 4.17 8.16 -10.18
CA ARG A 7 2.70 8.22 -10.29
C ARG A 7 2.16 9.64 -10.12
N ALA A 8 2.68 10.37 -9.13
CA ALA A 8 2.26 11.75 -8.87
C ALA A 8 2.65 12.68 -10.02
N GLN A 9 3.84 12.48 -10.60
CA GLN A 9 4.30 13.24 -11.77
C GLN A 9 3.47 12.93 -13.02
N ASP A 10 3.23 11.64 -13.30
CA ASP A 10 2.40 11.22 -14.45
C ASP A 10 0.99 11.80 -14.36
N ALA A 11 0.41 11.84 -13.15
CA ALA A 11 -0.90 12.47 -12.91
C ALA A 11 -0.88 13.99 -13.11
N ALA A 12 0.17 14.67 -12.64
CA ALA A 12 0.30 16.12 -12.78
C ALA A 12 0.54 16.57 -14.24
N LEU A 13 1.21 15.74 -15.03
CA LEU A 13 1.57 16.06 -16.41
C LEU A 13 0.46 15.77 -17.43
N ASN A 14 -0.68 15.21 -16.99
CA ASN A 14 -1.73 14.69 -17.90
C ASN A 14 -1.10 13.89 -19.05
N ALA A 15 -0.10 13.05 -18.75
CA ALA A 15 0.65 12.31 -19.77
C ALA A 15 -0.30 11.38 -20.54
N THR A 16 -0.91 11.91 -21.60
CA THR A 16 -1.90 11.23 -22.41
C THR A 16 -1.22 10.04 -23.08
N ASN A 17 -1.67 8.82 -22.74
CA ASN A 17 -1.31 7.49 -23.27
C ASN A 17 -0.52 6.57 -22.33
N LYS A 18 -0.17 6.96 -21.10
CA LYS A 18 0.31 6.00 -20.09
C LYS A 18 -0.79 5.76 -19.05
N GLU A 19 -1.31 4.53 -19.00
CA GLU A 19 -2.27 4.17 -17.95
C GLU A 19 -1.55 4.20 -16.59
N ARG A 20 -1.99 5.09 -15.69
CA ARG A 20 -1.48 5.14 -14.31
C ARG A 20 -1.94 3.89 -13.56
N GLY A 21 -0.99 3.07 -13.11
CA GLY A 21 -1.28 1.97 -12.18
C GLY A 21 -1.79 2.50 -10.82
N PRO A 22 -2.57 1.71 -10.07
CA PRO A 22 -3.06 2.12 -8.76
C PRO A 22 -1.90 2.25 -7.75
N SER A 23 -2.05 3.16 -6.79
CA SER A 23 -1.18 3.25 -5.62
C SER A 23 -1.45 2.10 -4.64
N LEU A 24 -0.53 1.88 -3.70
CA LEU A 24 -0.72 0.85 -2.68
C LEU A 24 -2.01 1.07 -1.84
N PRO A 25 -2.30 2.29 -1.33
CA PRO A 25 -3.56 2.56 -0.64
C PRO A 25 -4.82 2.28 -1.49
N GLU A 26 -4.79 2.58 -2.79
CA GLU A 26 -5.93 2.33 -3.70
C GLU A 26 -6.20 0.83 -3.88
N MET A 27 -5.14 0.03 -4.03
CA MET A 27 -5.26 -1.43 -4.09
C MET A 27 -5.82 -1.98 -2.77
N VAL A 28 -5.31 -1.50 -1.64
CA VAL A 28 -5.78 -1.93 -0.30
C VAL A 28 -7.25 -1.56 -0.10
N SER A 29 -7.65 -0.34 -0.42
CA SER A 29 -9.06 0.10 -0.36
C SER A 29 -9.97 -0.82 -1.18
N THR A 30 -9.53 -1.18 -2.38
CA THR A 30 -10.26 -2.11 -3.27
C THR A 30 -10.35 -3.51 -2.66
N ILE A 31 -9.25 -4.07 -2.16
CA ILE A 31 -9.22 -5.41 -1.53
C ILE A 31 -10.12 -5.45 -0.30
N LEU A 32 -10.05 -4.43 0.57
CA LEU A 32 -10.90 -4.35 1.76
C LEU A 32 -12.39 -4.26 1.39
N SER A 33 -12.71 -3.52 0.33
CA SER A 33 -14.08 -3.44 -0.22
C SER A 33 -14.56 -4.80 -0.73
N ILE A 34 -13.71 -5.56 -1.41
CA ILE A 34 -14.03 -6.92 -1.86
C ILE A 34 -14.26 -7.84 -0.67
N VAL A 35 -13.34 -7.85 0.31
CA VAL A 35 -13.45 -8.70 1.51
C VAL A 35 -14.71 -8.39 2.31
N LYS A 36 -15.03 -7.11 2.49
CA LYS A 36 -16.25 -6.66 3.19
C LYS A 36 -17.53 -7.21 2.55
N ASN A 37 -17.54 -7.38 1.23
CA ASN A 37 -18.70 -7.83 0.47
C ASN A 37 -18.69 -9.32 0.16
N ASN A 38 -17.60 -10.04 0.45
CA ASN A 38 -17.46 -11.46 0.13
C ASN A 38 -18.08 -12.36 1.23
N PRO A 39 -19.12 -13.16 0.92
CA PRO A 39 -19.73 -14.05 1.91
C PRO A 39 -18.80 -15.15 2.44
N ALA A 40 -17.88 -15.65 1.60
CA ALA A 40 -16.90 -16.64 2.02
C ALA A 40 -15.90 -16.04 3.01
N ALA A 41 -15.48 -14.79 2.81
CA ALA A 41 -14.61 -14.10 3.77
C ALA A 41 -15.26 -13.93 5.16
N LYS A 42 -16.58 -13.69 5.19
CA LYS A 42 -17.35 -13.56 6.45
C LYS A 42 -17.53 -14.89 7.20
N THR A 43 -17.56 -16.01 6.48
CA THR A 43 -17.88 -17.33 7.06
C THR A 43 -16.65 -18.20 7.29
N LYS A 44 -15.66 -18.13 6.40
CA LYS A 44 -14.43 -18.93 6.45
C LYS A 44 -13.21 -18.13 6.91
N GLY A 45 -13.35 -16.82 7.08
CA GLY A 45 -12.23 -15.92 7.31
C GLY A 45 -11.45 -15.62 6.02
N PHE A 46 -10.39 -14.83 6.16
CA PHE A 46 -9.52 -14.44 5.07
C PHE A 46 -8.10 -14.18 5.59
N PHE A 47 -7.13 -14.17 4.68
CA PHE A 47 -5.76 -13.73 4.92
C PHE A 47 -5.37 -12.77 3.81
N ILE A 48 -4.79 -11.62 4.18
CA ILE A 48 -4.27 -10.62 3.25
C ILE A 48 -2.85 -10.28 3.68
N MET A 49 -1.93 -10.22 2.71
CA MET A 49 -0.59 -9.69 2.87
C MET A 49 -0.46 -8.42 2.02
N ILE A 50 0.04 -7.34 2.61
CA ILE A 50 0.24 -6.04 1.96
C ILE A 50 1.73 -5.71 2.11
N GLU A 51 2.38 -5.36 1.00
CA GLU A 51 3.82 -5.13 0.95
C GLU A 51 4.14 -3.79 0.28
N GLY A 52 4.97 -2.97 0.94
CA GLY A 52 5.53 -1.73 0.41
C GLY A 52 6.95 -1.93 -0.14
N SER A 53 7.15 -2.84 -1.10
CA SER A 53 8.49 -3.28 -1.55
C SER A 53 9.34 -2.18 -2.19
N ARG A 54 8.73 -1.09 -2.66
CA ARG A 54 9.45 0.03 -3.28
C ARG A 54 10.29 0.84 -2.28
N ILE A 55 10.00 0.76 -0.99
CA ILE A 55 10.84 1.32 0.08
C ILE A 55 12.25 0.72 0.01
N ASP A 56 12.35 -0.60 -0.15
CA ASP A 56 13.62 -1.33 -0.24
C ASP A 56 14.41 -0.93 -1.51
N HIS A 57 13.73 -0.89 -2.67
CA HIS A 57 14.37 -0.48 -3.91
C HIS A 57 14.92 0.96 -3.87
N ALA A 58 14.17 1.89 -3.27
CA ALA A 58 14.62 3.28 -3.08
C ALA A 58 15.79 3.36 -2.08
N GLY A 59 15.75 2.56 -1.02
CA GLY A 59 16.85 2.40 -0.07
C GLY A 59 18.13 1.88 -0.74
N HIS A 60 18.02 0.84 -1.58
CA HIS A 60 19.15 0.32 -2.35
C HIS A 60 19.74 1.33 -3.36
N ALA A 61 18.91 2.25 -3.85
CA ALA A 61 19.36 3.36 -4.70
C ALA A 61 19.93 4.56 -3.91
N ASN A 62 19.93 4.50 -2.57
CA ASN A 62 20.25 5.62 -1.67
C ASN A 62 19.42 6.89 -1.96
N ASP A 63 18.17 6.71 -2.43
CA ASP A 63 17.23 7.79 -2.68
C ASP A 63 16.29 7.97 -1.49
N ALA A 64 16.74 8.75 -0.51
CA ALA A 64 15.98 9.02 0.70
C ALA A 64 14.64 9.73 0.43
N GLY A 65 14.55 10.52 -0.65
CA GLY A 65 13.33 11.24 -1.02
C GLY A 65 12.25 10.27 -1.49
N THR A 66 12.60 9.41 -2.44
CA THR A 66 11.68 8.37 -2.93
C THR A 66 11.35 7.37 -1.82
N MET A 67 12.34 6.94 -1.04
CA MET A 67 12.13 6.01 0.08
C MET A 67 11.11 6.54 1.10
N ALA A 68 11.19 7.83 1.45
CA ALA A 68 10.24 8.46 2.35
C ALA A 68 8.81 8.49 1.78
N GLN A 69 8.66 8.76 0.48
CA GLN A 69 7.34 8.78 -0.18
C GLN A 69 6.71 7.39 -0.23
N GLU A 70 7.50 6.35 -0.52
CA GLU A 70 7.03 4.97 -0.46
C GLU A 70 6.63 4.56 0.96
N ALA A 71 7.37 5.01 1.98
CA ALA A 71 7.03 4.75 3.38
C ALA A 71 5.71 5.44 3.79
N ILE A 72 5.44 6.65 3.29
CA ILE A 72 4.18 7.36 3.52
C ILE A 72 3.01 6.60 2.87
N ALA A 73 3.15 6.16 1.61
CA ALA A 73 2.09 5.39 0.96
C ALA A 73 1.84 4.03 1.65
N PHE A 74 2.87 3.40 2.20
CA PHE A 74 2.69 2.22 3.04
C PHE A 74 1.97 2.54 4.35
N ASP A 75 2.30 3.65 5.02
CA ASP A 75 1.61 4.11 6.24
C ASP A 75 0.12 4.42 5.98
N GLU A 76 -0.20 5.07 4.87
CA GLU A 76 -1.59 5.31 4.43
C GLU A 76 -2.35 3.99 4.24
N ALA A 77 -1.73 3.01 3.60
CA ALA A 77 -2.30 1.68 3.43
C ALA A 77 -2.54 0.98 4.79
N VAL A 78 -1.59 1.08 5.73
CA VAL A 78 -1.77 0.59 7.11
C VAL A 78 -2.91 1.32 7.81
N GLY A 79 -3.06 2.62 7.61
CA GLY A 79 -4.19 3.41 8.12
C GLY A 79 -5.54 2.85 7.68
N LEU A 80 -5.71 2.57 6.39
CA LEU A 80 -6.94 1.95 5.87
C LEU A 80 -7.24 0.59 6.51
N VAL A 81 -6.21 -0.24 6.74
CA VAL A 81 -6.39 -1.54 7.39
C VAL A 81 -6.72 -1.37 8.86
N LYS A 82 -6.11 -0.41 9.56
CA LYS A 82 -6.45 -0.10 10.96
C LYS A 82 -7.91 0.32 11.10
N ASP A 83 -8.41 1.16 10.21
CA ASP A 83 -9.82 1.58 10.19
C ASP A 83 -10.74 0.38 9.95
N PHE A 84 -10.39 -0.48 9.01
CA PHE A 84 -11.14 -1.71 8.74
C PHE A 84 -11.17 -2.65 9.95
N VAL A 85 -10.04 -2.86 10.63
CA VAL A 85 -9.95 -3.68 11.84
C VAL A 85 -10.74 -3.07 13.00
N SER A 86 -10.71 -1.75 13.16
CA SER A 86 -11.47 -1.07 14.23
C SER A 86 -12.98 -1.22 14.10
N THR A 87 -13.47 -1.41 12.87
CA THR A 87 -14.90 -1.51 12.55
C THR A 87 -15.36 -2.95 12.25
N THR A 88 -14.44 -3.91 12.20
CA THR A 88 -14.72 -5.31 11.83
C THR A 88 -14.32 -6.27 12.94
N LYS A 89 -15.29 -7.04 13.45
CA LYS A 89 -15.03 -8.02 14.51
C LYS A 89 -14.23 -9.22 13.99
N ASN A 90 -13.42 -9.82 14.87
CA ASN A 90 -12.63 -11.04 14.61
C ASN A 90 -11.59 -10.90 13.49
N VAL A 91 -11.06 -9.69 13.27
CA VAL A 91 -9.94 -9.42 12.36
C VAL A 91 -8.78 -8.87 13.18
N GLY A 92 -7.57 -9.34 12.91
CA GLY A 92 -6.33 -8.84 13.52
C GLY A 92 -5.39 -8.26 12.46
N LEU A 93 -4.53 -7.33 12.88
CA LEU A 93 -3.48 -6.76 12.06
C LEU A 93 -2.12 -7.06 12.69
N VAL A 94 -1.18 -7.53 11.88
CA VAL A 94 0.25 -7.56 12.20
C VAL A 94 0.94 -6.69 11.15
N SER A 95 1.72 -5.71 11.60
CA SER A 95 2.48 -4.82 10.73
C SER A 95 3.92 -4.72 11.22
N GLN A 96 4.86 -4.72 10.29
CA GLN A 96 6.28 -4.52 10.54
C GLN A 96 6.84 -3.65 9.41
N LEU A 97 7.65 -2.66 9.76
CA LEU A 97 8.47 -1.90 8.84
C LEU A 97 9.90 -1.93 9.37
N THR A 98 10.83 -2.38 8.53
CA THR A 98 12.26 -2.40 8.87
C THR A 98 12.97 -1.48 7.90
N MET A 99 13.68 -0.47 8.41
CA MET A 99 14.60 0.30 7.58
C MET A 99 15.97 -0.38 7.63
N ALA A 100 16.47 -0.80 6.47
CA ALA A 100 17.85 -1.25 6.36
C ALA A 100 18.78 -0.05 6.62
N ARG A 101 19.80 -0.25 7.45
CA ARG A 101 20.90 0.72 7.56
C ARG A 101 21.67 0.68 6.23
N ALA A 102 21.87 1.84 5.61
CA ALA A 102 22.93 1.99 4.63
C ALA A 102 24.26 1.85 5.38
N GLU A 103 25.05 0.83 5.03
CA GLU A 103 26.44 0.67 5.48
C GLU A 103 27.37 1.63 4.72
#